data_AF-A0A6G1BIG8-F1
#
_entry.id   AF-A0A6G1BIG8-F1
#
_cell.length_a   1.000
_cell.length_b   1.000
_cell.length_c   1.000
_cell.angle_alpha   90.00
_cell.angle_beta   90.00
_cell.angle_gamma   90.00
#
_symmetry.space_group_name_H-M   'P 1'
#
loop_
_entity.id
_entity.type
_entity.pdbx_description
1 polymer ?
#
loop_
_entity_poly.entity_id
_entity_poly.type
_entity_poly.pdbx_seq_one_letter_code
_entity_poly.pdbx_strand_id
1 'polypeptide(L)'
;MVMCYYFPRVPVWIASLDNLTYLDINLNPVEEEALGILGNLPALLCLWLTSKSAAPKQRLVVSSNMFMCLKECYFTCWSIGSGLMFQEGCMPKLEKLHLPFHAGTALDFGIQHLSSLRQLVVEIICSGATIQQVESLEEAIRKTADLLPCRPKVEIRTWDEENMKEQKEKDMVEDDIQTSC
;
A
#
# COMPACT_ATOMS: atom_id res chain seq x y z
N MET A 1 -16.80 -11.14 16.67
CA MET A 1 -16.10 -10.12 15.86
C MET A 1 -15.92 -8.90 16.76
N VAL A 2 -14.70 -8.67 17.28
CA VAL A 2 -14.45 -7.51 18.15
C VAL A 2 -14.50 -6.28 17.25
N MET A 3 -15.41 -5.34 17.50
CA MET A 3 -15.39 -4.07 16.78
C MET A 3 -14.15 -3.29 17.23
N CYS A 4 -13.14 -3.23 16.38
CA CYS A 4 -12.01 -2.35 16.58
C CYS A 4 -12.51 -0.90 16.55
N TYR A 5 -12.24 -0.15 17.61
CA TYR A 5 -12.48 1.30 17.63
C TYR A 5 -11.45 1.99 16.73
N TYR A 6 -11.88 2.99 15.97
CA TYR A 6 -11.03 3.80 15.10
C TYR A 6 -11.08 5.25 15.60
N PHE A 7 -9.92 5.83 15.89
CA PHE A 7 -9.87 7.24 16.22
C PHE A 7 -10.11 8.08 14.95
N PRO A 8 -10.86 9.19 15.05
CA PRO A 8 -11.05 10.10 13.92
C PRO A 8 -9.77 10.91 13.61
N ARG A 9 -8.86 11.03 14.58
CA ARG A 9 -7.57 11.73 14.49
C ARG A 9 -6.58 11.09 15.45
N VAL A 10 -5.29 11.35 15.27
CA VAL A 10 -4.27 10.94 16.25
C VAL A 10 -4.56 11.63 17.59
N PRO A 11 -4.75 10.90 18.70
CA PRO A 11 -4.88 11.50 20.02
C PRO A 11 -3.68 12.38 20.35
N VAL A 12 -3.92 13.59 20.84
CA VAL A 12 -2.89 14.63 21.06
C VAL A 12 -1.73 14.14 21.91
N TRP A 13 -2.01 13.32 22.93
CA TRP A 13 -0.99 12.78 23.82
C TRP A 13 0.01 11.85 23.11
N ILE A 14 -0.34 11.23 21.98
CA ILE A 14 0.59 10.38 21.22
C ILE A 14 1.73 11.21 20.66
N ALA A 15 1.44 12.42 20.18
CA ALA A 15 2.42 13.33 19.59
C ALA A 15 3.53 13.75 20.58
N SER A 16 3.31 13.57 21.90
CA SER A 16 4.28 13.92 22.95
C SER A 16 5.07 12.74 23.49
N LEU A 17 4.93 11.54 22.91
CA LEU A 17 5.61 10.34 23.39
C LEU A 17 6.99 10.16 22.72
N ASP A 18 7.98 10.91 23.19
CA ASP A 18 9.34 10.93 22.60
C ASP A 18 10.05 9.56 22.63
N ASN A 19 9.70 8.70 23.58
CA ASN A 19 10.32 7.38 23.74
C ASN A 19 9.45 6.24 23.18
N LEU A 20 8.38 6.55 22.44
CA LEU A 20 7.50 5.52 21.89
C LEU A 20 8.19 4.76 20.76
N THR A 21 8.50 3.48 20.98
CA THR A 21 9.17 2.63 19.98
C THR A 21 8.21 1.76 19.18
N TYR A 22 7.02 1.48 19.72
CA TYR A 22 6.00 0.65 19.09
C TYR A 22 4.66 1.35 19.20
N LEU A 23 3.94 1.45 18.08
CA LEU A 23 2.58 1.97 18.05
C LEU A 23 1.69 1.07 17.20
N ASP A 24 0.57 0.66 17.76
CA ASP A 24 -0.54 0.03 17.04
C ASP A 24 -1.78 0.90 17.22
N ILE A 25 -2.29 1.43 16.10
CA ILE A 25 -3.38 2.40 16.11
C ILE A 25 -4.32 2.20 14.93
N ASN A 26 -5.61 2.28 15.23
CA ASN A 26 -6.67 2.31 14.24
C ASN A 26 -7.10 3.76 14.02
N LEU A 27 -6.93 4.29 12.81
CA LEU A 27 -7.36 5.63 12.43
C LEU A 27 -8.37 5.56 11.30
N ASN A 28 -9.44 6.34 11.34
CA ASN A 28 -10.36 6.40 10.20
C ASN A 28 -11.05 7.77 10.04
N PRO A 29 -10.84 8.48 8.92
CA PRO A 29 -9.89 8.14 7.85
C PRO A 29 -8.42 8.32 8.27
N VAL A 30 -7.49 7.76 7.49
CA VAL A 30 -6.08 8.18 7.53
C VAL A 30 -5.90 9.39 6.60
N GLU A 31 -5.21 10.42 7.11
CA GLU A 31 -4.93 11.68 6.41
C GLU A 31 -3.44 12.03 6.53
N GLU A 32 -2.95 12.96 5.71
CA GLU A 32 -1.55 13.42 5.76
C GLU A 32 -1.17 14.03 7.12
N GLU A 33 -2.08 14.75 7.78
CA GLU A 33 -1.85 15.29 9.13
C GLU A 33 -1.52 14.18 10.13
N ALA A 34 -2.25 13.06 10.06
CA ALA A 34 -2.00 11.91 10.91
C ALA A 34 -0.62 11.30 10.62
N LEU A 35 -0.27 11.12 9.34
CA LEU A 35 1.05 10.63 8.96
C LEU A 35 2.15 11.58 9.46
N GLY A 36 1.96 12.89 9.39
CA GLY A 36 2.88 13.91 9.90
C GLY A 36 3.14 13.77 11.40
N ILE A 37 2.10 13.59 12.20
CA ILE A 37 2.23 13.39 13.64
C ILE A 37 2.99 12.09 13.94
N LEU A 38 2.57 10.98 13.34
CA LEU A 38 3.20 9.68 13.57
C LEU A 38 4.64 9.62 13.05
N GLY A 39 4.89 10.29 11.92
CA GLY A 39 6.19 10.37 11.27
C GLY A 39 7.23 11.20 12.01
N ASN A 40 6.78 12.10 12.89
CA ASN A 40 7.65 12.93 13.72
C ASN A 40 8.01 12.29 15.07
N LEU A 41 7.49 11.10 15.39
CA LEU A 41 7.83 10.39 16.62
C LEU A 41 9.31 9.93 16.57
N PRO A 42 10.18 10.46 17.43
CA PRO A 42 11.63 10.38 17.22
C PRO A 42 12.21 8.99 17.51
N ALA A 43 11.54 8.17 18.34
CA ALA A 43 11.98 6.83 18.69
C ALA A 43 11.16 5.71 18.02
N LEU A 44 10.20 6.01 17.15
CA LEU A 44 9.28 5.01 16.61
C LEU A 44 10.01 4.02 15.69
N LEU A 45 9.99 2.74 16.06
CA LEU A 45 10.64 1.65 15.33
C LEU A 45 9.63 0.77 14.60
N CYS A 46 8.44 0.57 15.17
CA CYS A 46 7.40 -0.29 14.60
C CYS A 46 6.04 0.42 14.65
N LEU A 47 5.36 0.45 13.51
CA LEU A 47 4.05 1.05 13.35
C LEU A 47 3.08 0.04 12.73
N TRP A 48 1.97 -0.19 13.42
CA TRP A 48 0.76 -0.79 12.87
C TRP A 48 -0.29 0.30 12.74
N LEU A 49 -0.68 0.59 11.50
CA LEU A 49 -1.66 1.61 11.17
C LEU A 49 -2.78 0.98 10.34
N THR A 50 -3.93 0.84 10.98
CA THR A 50 -5.12 0.22 10.36
C THR A 50 -6.19 1.28 10.11
N SER A 51 -6.79 1.24 8.93
CA SER A 51 -7.84 2.18 8.52
C SER A 51 -8.91 1.52 7.66
N LYS A 52 -10.13 2.05 7.68
CA LYS A 52 -11.16 1.64 6.70
C LYS A 52 -10.98 2.40 5.38
N SER A 53 -10.55 3.66 5.45
CA SER A 53 -10.38 4.51 4.29
C SER A 53 -9.27 5.53 4.47
N ALA A 54 -8.51 5.79 3.41
CA ALA A 54 -7.73 7.00 3.26
C ALA A 54 -8.66 8.18 2.92
N ALA A 55 -8.20 9.40 3.20
CA ALA A 55 -8.92 10.63 2.84
C ALA A 55 -9.31 10.61 1.35
N PRO A 56 -10.60 10.69 1.01
CA PRO A 56 -11.05 10.65 -0.37
C PRO A 56 -10.60 11.93 -1.06
N LYS A 57 -9.77 11.78 -2.12
CA LYS A 57 -9.26 12.79 -3.08
C LYS A 57 -7.78 13.17 -2.92
N GLN A 58 -7.07 12.69 -1.90
CA GLN A 58 -5.64 12.97 -1.76
C GLN A 58 -4.85 11.66 -1.73
N ARG A 59 -3.80 11.64 -2.52
CA ARG A 59 -2.78 10.60 -2.44
C ARG A 59 -2.03 10.82 -1.13
N LEU A 60 -1.95 9.80 -0.29
CA LEU A 60 -1.28 9.90 1.01
C LEU A 60 0.23 10.02 0.80
N VAL A 61 0.80 11.19 1.08
CA VAL A 61 2.24 11.41 0.92
C VAL A 61 2.98 11.17 2.24
N VAL A 62 3.96 10.28 2.20
CA VAL A 62 5.01 10.16 3.22
C VAL A 62 6.18 11.03 2.75
N SER A 63 6.24 12.24 3.27
CA SER A 63 7.22 13.25 2.89
C SER A 63 8.64 12.92 3.37
N SER A 64 9.62 13.61 2.80
CA SER A 64 11.01 13.57 3.25
C SER A 64 11.12 13.83 4.76
N ASN A 65 12.05 13.17 5.45
CA ASN A 65 12.30 13.30 6.88
C ASN A 65 11.20 12.76 7.82
N MET A 66 10.20 12.07 7.30
CA MET A 66 9.22 11.35 8.12
C MET A 66 9.70 9.94 8.44
N PHE A 67 9.37 9.46 9.64
CA PHE A 67 9.62 8.08 10.09
C PHE A 67 11.11 7.70 10.11
N MET A 68 11.96 8.60 10.61
CA MET A 68 13.42 8.49 10.52
C MET A 68 14.05 7.31 11.28
N CYS A 69 13.33 6.75 12.25
CA CYS A 69 13.75 5.60 13.03
C CYS A 69 12.99 4.31 12.68
N LEU A 70 11.96 4.40 11.84
CA LEU A 70 11.04 3.30 11.59
C LEU A 70 11.75 2.16 10.86
N LYS A 71 11.62 0.96 11.40
CA LYS A 71 12.16 -0.30 10.86
C LYS A 71 11.06 -1.17 10.28
N GLU A 72 9.88 -1.17 10.89
CA GLU A 72 8.73 -1.96 10.43
C GLU A 72 7.48 -1.09 10.30
N CYS A 73 6.84 -1.16 9.14
CA CYS A 73 5.59 -0.47 8.86
C CYS A 73 4.55 -1.46 8.36
N TYR A 74 3.45 -1.56 9.08
CA TYR A 74 2.28 -2.35 8.73
C TYR A 74 1.11 -1.40 8.49
N PHE A 75 0.85 -1.12 7.22
CA PHE A 75 -0.32 -0.35 6.84
C PHE A 75 -1.38 -1.29 6.33
N THR A 76 -2.59 -1.17 6.85
CA THR A 76 -3.78 -1.86 6.33
C THR A 76 -4.88 -0.83 6.09
N CYS A 77 -5.43 -0.81 4.88
CA CYS A 77 -6.42 0.17 4.47
C CYS A 77 -7.30 -0.42 3.37
N TRP A 78 -8.59 -0.60 3.68
CA TRP A 78 -9.54 -1.21 2.75
C TRP A 78 -9.81 -0.33 1.53
N SER A 79 -9.88 0.99 1.73
CA SER A 79 -10.12 1.96 0.66
C SER A 79 -9.02 3.01 0.63
N ILE A 80 -7.94 2.74 -0.10
CA ILE A 80 -6.76 3.63 -0.17
C ILE A 80 -6.92 4.80 -1.17
N GLY A 81 -8.03 4.86 -1.91
CA GLY A 81 -8.34 5.94 -2.85
C GLY A 81 -7.22 6.14 -3.89
N SER A 82 -6.60 7.32 -3.89
CA SER A 82 -5.52 7.70 -4.82
C SER A 82 -4.15 7.07 -4.50
N GLY A 83 -4.07 6.23 -3.47
CA GLY A 83 -2.86 5.48 -3.13
C GLY A 83 -1.93 6.20 -2.15
N LEU A 84 -0.75 5.60 -1.93
CA LEU A 84 0.36 6.15 -1.13
C LEU A 84 1.46 6.72 -2.03
N MET A 85 2.30 7.60 -1.52
CA MET A 85 3.55 8.03 -2.15
C MET A 85 4.64 8.14 -1.11
N PHE A 86 5.72 7.40 -1.29
CA PHE A 86 6.95 7.57 -0.53
C PHE A 86 7.86 8.55 -1.26
N GLN A 87 8.18 9.67 -0.63
CA GLN A 87 9.14 10.62 -1.19
C GLN A 87 10.58 10.19 -0.88
N GLU A 88 11.52 10.73 -1.66
CA GLU A 88 12.95 10.57 -1.38
C GLU A 88 13.31 11.07 0.03
N GLY A 89 14.14 10.30 0.74
CA GLY A 89 14.57 10.61 2.09
C GLY A 89 13.53 10.32 3.18
N CYS A 90 12.38 9.72 2.87
CA CYS A 90 11.49 9.16 3.87
C CYS A 90 11.98 7.79 4.35
N MET A 91 11.63 7.40 5.59
CA MET A 91 11.80 6.03 6.09
C MET A 91 13.19 5.39 5.81
N PRO A 92 14.32 6.08 6.05
CA PRO A 92 15.65 5.64 5.62
C PRO A 92 16.13 4.33 6.26
N LYS A 93 15.53 3.92 7.39
CA LYS A 93 15.89 2.70 8.14
C LYS A 93 14.86 1.58 8.00
N LEU A 94 13.88 1.73 7.10
CA LEU A 94 12.78 0.78 6.96
C LEU A 94 13.29 -0.54 6.39
N GLU A 95 13.13 -1.61 7.15
CA GLU A 95 13.58 -2.96 6.81
C GLU A 95 12.40 -3.83 6.33
N LYS A 96 11.19 -3.60 6.88
CA LYS A 96 9.97 -4.35 6.54
C LYS A 96 8.80 -3.43 6.27
N LEU A 97 8.14 -3.64 5.13
CA LEU A 97 6.97 -2.89 4.71
C LEU A 97 5.83 -3.84 4.36
N HIS A 98 4.65 -3.56 4.88
CA HIS A 98 3.41 -4.25 4.55
C HIS A 98 2.37 -3.24 4.08
N LEU A 99 1.84 -3.41 2.86
CA LEU A 99 0.92 -2.48 2.23
C LEU A 99 -0.23 -3.18 1.48
N PRO A 100 -1.43 -2.59 1.47
CA PRO A 100 -2.51 -3.01 0.58
C PRO A 100 -2.40 -2.34 -0.80
N PHE A 101 -2.77 -3.06 -1.85
CA PHE A 101 -2.88 -2.57 -3.22
C PHE A 101 -4.22 -2.99 -3.81
N HIS A 102 -4.87 -2.10 -4.56
CA HIS A 102 -6.02 -2.48 -5.38
C HIS A 102 -5.52 -2.99 -6.73
N ALA A 103 -5.98 -4.17 -7.14
CA ALA A 103 -5.69 -4.69 -8.46
C ALA A 103 -6.17 -3.72 -9.56
N GLY A 104 -5.36 -3.57 -10.61
CA GLY A 104 -5.63 -2.60 -11.69
C GLY A 104 -5.20 -1.16 -11.40
N THR A 105 -4.54 -0.88 -10.27
CA THR A 105 -3.88 0.41 -10.02
C THR A 105 -2.42 0.41 -10.50
N ALA A 106 -1.89 1.58 -10.86
CA ALA A 106 -0.50 1.74 -11.32
C ALA A 106 0.50 1.72 -10.15
N LEU A 107 1.64 1.04 -10.31
CA LEU A 107 2.68 0.87 -9.28
C LEU A 107 3.64 2.05 -9.05
N ASP A 108 3.24 3.27 -9.37
CA ASP A 108 4.06 4.42 -9.04
C ASP A 108 3.76 4.84 -7.61
N PHE A 109 4.39 4.23 -6.60
CA PHE A 109 4.19 4.54 -5.16
C PHE A 109 5.43 5.10 -4.47
N GLY A 110 6.54 5.28 -5.18
CA GLY A 110 7.79 5.79 -4.59
C GLY A 110 8.59 4.75 -3.80
N ILE A 111 8.27 3.46 -3.91
CA ILE A 111 8.99 2.40 -3.18
C ILE A 111 10.48 2.33 -3.52
N GLN A 112 10.89 2.85 -4.69
CA GLN A 112 12.27 3.04 -5.10
C GLN A 112 13.12 3.88 -4.13
N HIS A 113 12.47 4.71 -3.31
CA HIS A 113 13.15 5.57 -2.34
C HIS A 113 13.49 4.84 -1.02
N LEU A 114 12.99 3.61 -0.82
CA LEU A 114 13.14 2.84 0.41
C LEU A 114 14.39 1.96 0.39
N SER A 115 15.56 2.60 0.45
CA SER A 115 16.87 1.95 0.23
C SER A 115 17.28 0.85 1.23
N SER A 116 16.69 0.82 2.43
CA SER A 116 16.99 -0.19 3.46
C SER A 116 16.04 -1.40 3.43
N LEU A 117 15.09 -1.43 2.51
CA LEU A 117 14.01 -2.40 2.51
C LEU A 117 14.52 -3.82 2.22
N ARG A 118 14.20 -4.76 3.12
CA ARG A 118 14.61 -6.17 3.04
C ARG A 118 13.42 -7.13 2.88
N GLN A 119 12.24 -6.70 3.31
CA GLN A 119 11.03 -7.48 3.16
C GLN A 119 9.86 -6.58 2.76
N LEU A 120 9.20 -6.96 1.67
CA LEU A 120 8.00 -6.30 1.17
C LEU A 120 6.86 -7.33 1.19
N VAL A 121 5.82 -7.04 1.95
CA VAL A 121 4.58 -7.82 1.97
C VAL A 121 3.49 -6.99 1.31
N VAL A 122 2.82 -7.56 0.31
CA VAL A 122 1.78 -6.88 -0.46
C VAL A 122 0.49 -7.67 -0.34
N GLU A 123 -0.57 -6.99 0.07
CA GLU A 123 -1.93 -7.52 0.06
C GLU A 123 -2.69 -6.93 -1.13
N ILE A 124 -3.00 -7.76 -2.13
CA ILE A 124 -3.73 -7.36 -3.33
C ILE A 124 -5.22 -7.58 -3.12
N ILE A 125 -5.99 -6.49 -3.13
CA ILE A 125 -7.44 -6.48 -3.11
C ILE A 125 -7.93 -6.67 -4.54
N CYS A 126 -8.59 -7.79 -4.78
CA CYS A 126 -8.97 -8.27 -6.11
C CYS A 126 -10.39 -7.84 -6.55
N SER A 127 -11.18 -7.28 -5.61
CA SER A 127 -12.54 -6.82 -5.83
C SER A 127 -12.67 -5.95 -7.09
N GLY A 128 -13.50 -6.38 -8.03
CA GLY A 128 -13.77 -5.64 -9.25
C GLY A 128 -12.60 -5.58 -10.25
N ALA A 129 -11.52 -6.33 -10.03
CA ALA A 129 -10.42 -6.48 -11.00
C ALA A 129 -10.57 -7.75 -11.84
N THR A 130 -9.87 -7.82 -12.96
CA THR A 130 -9.71 -9.05 -13.75
C THR A 130 -8.46 -9.81 -13.31
N ILE A 131 -8.40 -11.11 -13.60
CA ILE A 131 -7.21 -11.95 -13.36
C ILE A 131 -5.95 -11.29 -13.97
N GLN A 132 -6.05 -10.80 -15.22
CA GLN A 132 -4.94 -10.14 -15.90
C GLN A 132 -4.43 -8.89 -15.15
N GLN A 133 -5.31 -8.12 -14.52
CA GLN A 133 -4.92 -6.94 -13.74
C GLN A 133 -4.18 -7.33 -12.46
N VAL A 134 -4.54 -8.47 -11.86
CA VAL A 134 -3.88 -9.02 -10.68
C VAL A 134 -2.50 -9.54 -11.06
N GLU A 135 -2.42 -10.39 -12.09
CA GLU A 135 -1.15 -10.93 -12.61
C GLU A 135 -0.18 -9.82 -13.04
N SER A 136 -0.68 -8.81 -13.77
CA SER A 136 0.12 -7.65 -14.19
C SER A 136 0.67 -6.86 -12.99
N LEU A 137 -0.14 -6.71 -11.94
CA LEU A 137 0.27 -6.03 -10.71
C LEU A 137 1.33 -6.86 -9.96
N GLU A 138 1.14 -8.17 -9.84
CA GLU A 138 2.12 -9.07 -9.23
C GLU A 138 3.48 -9.03 -9.93
N GLU A 139 3.48 -9.14 -11.27
CA GLU A 139 4.70 -9.09 -12.07
C GLU A 139 5.41 -7.74 -11.87
N ALA A 140 4.65 -6.64 -11.91
CA ALA A 140 5.21 -5.32 -11.76
C ALA A 140 5.75 -5.08 -10.32
N ILE A 141 5.13 -5.65 -9.29
CA ILE A 141 5.64 -5.60 -7.90
C ILE A 141 6.99 -6.31 -7.82
N ARG A 142 7.05 -7.55 -8.34
CA ARG A 142 8.28 -8.36 -8.34
C ARG A 142 9.40 -7.67 -9.10
N LYS A 143 9.10 -7.18 -10.31
CA LYS A 143 10.05 -6.44 -11.14
C LYS A 143 10.56 -5.18 -10.43
N THR A 144 9.69 -4.41 -9.78
CA THR A 144 10.12 -3.21 -9.06
C THR A 144 11.00 -3.59 -7.87
N ALA A 145 10.62 -4.60 -7.09
CA ALA A 145 11.41 -5.09 -5.96
C ALA A 145 12.79 -5.61 -6.37
N ASP A 146 12.90 -6.29 -7.51
CA ASP A 146 14.18 -6.79 -8.04
C ASP A 146 15.16 -5.67 -8.39
N LEU A 147 14.65 -4.47 -8.71
CA LEU A 147 15.43 -3.28 -9.00
C LEU A 147 15.81 -2.48 -7.75
N LEU A 148 15.23 -2.78 -6.59
CA LEU A 148 15.50 -2.05 -5.35
C LEU A 148 16.88 -2.40 -4.78
N PRO A 149 17.53 -1.43 -4.09
CA PRO A 149 18.65 -1.74 -3.21
C PRO A 149 18.24 -2.84 -2.21
N CYS A 150 19.18 -3.72 -1.87
CA CYS A 150 18.96 -4.87 -0.98
C CYS A 150 18.02 -5.98 -1.47
N ARG A 151 17.39 -5.87 -2.66
CA ARG A 151 16.53 -6.91 -3.28
C ARG A 151 15.59 -7.56 -2.26
N PRO A 152 14.60 -6.80 -1.75
CA PRO A 152 13.76 -7.28 -0.67
C PRO A 152 13.05 -8.59 -1.03
N LYS A 153 12.90 -9.47 -0.05
CA LYS A 153 12.04 -10.63 -0.17
C LYS A 153 10.60 -10.16 -0.33
N VAL A 154 9.98 -10.51 -1.46
CA VAL A 154 8.59 -10.18 -1.74
C VAL A 154 7.68 -11.34 -1.33
N GLU A 155 6.66 -11.02 -0.53
CA GLU A 155 5.52 -11.89 -0.24
C GLU A 155 4.25 -11.21 -0.75
N ILE A 156 3.51 -11.89 -1.62
CA ILE A 156 2.25 -11.39 -2.16
C ILE A 156 1.13 -12.27 -1.63
N ARG A 157 0.04 -11.63 -1.20
CA ARG A 157 -1.20 -12.27 -0.76
C ARG A 157 -2.35 -11.62 -1.49
N THR A 158 -3.31 -12.42 -1.91
CA THR A 158 -4.53 -11.97 -2.60
C THR A 158 -5.72 -12.05 -1.66
N TRP A 159 -6.64 -11.11 -1.81
CA TRP A 159 -7.86 -11.00 -1.02
C TRP A 159 -9.04 -10.64 -1.93
N ASP A 160 -10.24 -11.10 -1.56
CA ASP A 160 -11.50 -10.77 -2.25
C ASP A 160 -11.55 -11.27 -3.71
N GLU A 161 -11.00 -12.46 -3.95
CA GLU A 161 -10.92 -13.09 -5.28
C GLU A 161 -12.30 -13.49 -5.81
N GLU A 162 -13.22 -13.85 -4.93
CA GLU A 162 -14.61 -14.18 -5.23
C GLU A 162 -15.40 -13.01 -5.85
N ASN A 163 -14.91 -11.77 -5.68
CA ASN A 163 -15.50 -10.55 -6.20
C ASN A 163 -14.75 -10.01 -7.44
N MET A 164 -13.87 -10.81 -8.05
CA MET A 164 -13.26 -10.47 -9.35
C MET A 164 -14.28 -10.43 -10.49
N LYS A 165 -13.98 -9.66 -11.54
CA LYS A 165 -14.76 -9.64 -12.77
C LYS A 165 -14.51 -10.90 -13.60
N GLU A 166 -15.58 -11.59 -13.98
CA GLU A 166 -15.52 -12.66 -14.98
C GLU A 166 -15.01 -12.11 -16.32
N GLN A 167 -14.05 -12.80 -16.93
CA GLN A 167 -13.63 -12.49 -18.30
C GLN A 167 -14.79 -12.81 -19.23
N LYS A 168 -15.40 -11.78 -19.82
CA LYS A 168 -16.23 -11.99 -21.01
C LYS A 168 -15.28 -12.30 -22.15
N GLU A 169 -15.19 -13.56 -22.56
CA GLU A 169 -14.59 -13.97 -23.83
C GLU A 169 -15.18 -13.07 -24.92
N LYS A 170 -14.34 -12.21 -25.51
CA LYS A 170 -14.65 -11.66 -26.82
C LYS A 170 -14.15 -12.69 -27.82
N ASP A 171 -15.05 -13.58 -28.21
CA ASP A 171 -14.80 -14.50 -29.32
C ASP A 171 -14.29 -13.71 -30.53
N MET A 172 -13.13 -14.13 -31.01
CA MET A 172 -12.62 -13.79 -32.33
C MET A 172 -13.55 -14.43 -33.36
N VAL A 173 -14.14 -13.63 -34.23
CA VAL A 173 -14.58 -14.07 -35.55
C VAL A 173 -13.96 -13.12 -36.57
N GLU A 174 -12.71 -13.39 -36.94
CA GLU A 174 -12.22 -13.29 -38.33
C GLU A 174 -12.37 -14.71 -38.89
N ASP A 175 -12.78 -15.00 -40.10
CA ASP A 175 -13.07 -14.27 -41.33
C ASP A 175 -13.93 -15.23 -42.18
N ASP A 176 -14.73 -14.72 -43.11
CA ASP A 176 -14.85 -15.41 -44.41
C ASP A 176 -15.26 -14.41 -45.49
N ILE A 177 -14.25 -14.02 -46.26
CA ILE A 177 -14.41 -13.57 -47.64
C ILE A 177 -15.10 -14.69 -48.40
N GLN A 178 -16.30 -14.44 -48.93
CA GLN A 178 -16.76 -15.15 -50.11
C GLN A 178 -17.20 -14.19 -51.21
N THR A 179 -16.53 -14.40 -52.33
CA THR A 179 -16.56 -13.74 -53.63
C THR A 179 -17.90 -13.96 -54.35
N SER A 180 -18.28 -13.01 -55.24
CA SER A 180 -19.29 -13.15 -56.33
C SER A 180 -20.77 -13.22 -55.87
N CYS A 181 -21.71 -12.39 -56.35
CA CYS A 181 -21.99 -11.91 -57.72
C CYS A 181 -22.37 -10.43 -57.79
#